data_AF-A0A9P5GMC8-F1
#
_entry.id   AF-A0A9P5GMC8-F1
#
_cell.length_a   1.000
_cell.length_b   1.000
_cell.length_c   1.000
_cell.angle_alpha   90.00
_cell.angle_beta   90.00
_cell.angle_gamma   90.00
#
_symmetry.space_group_name_H-M   'P 1'
#
loop_
_entity.id
_entity.type
_entity.pdbx_description
1 polymer ?
#
loop_
_entity_poly.entity_id
_entity_poly.type
_entity_poly.pdbx_seq_one_letter_code
_entity_poly.pdbx_strand_id
1 'polypeptide(L)'
;MVWHSHMLNPRNFLEDCIRYGKMSTWATGFPWEAIDRCINNQTMEYTVSEQAQKLFEEKLDFKWNNLHDPPTKHVKCPGCGWANAVPWTEAHFGDSVAHAYKHGSGYADSLFEAKCFGCERIIDHGRLKVAKFRKDLEGALYKDLPMPGSFTNLYGMPEGGSTDKANPRALRDMIFPTRVVQAGSKELLRITDSRLDLCQNVTQLKKQLETQLRDANLLWKAHGVYLKTLQYGEKIQFRRMMSRYWENLGPFALDLVGAVIRQGTFVEKMDKIDWLHSPTVFNTMDRLIKKYHVFFRIMIERPDKMAVPTLDVDLAWHTHQLSPSRYYKYSTSKPTFHCKRMFIDHDDKVDEGKLSDGFAWTSKTYRRMTDGGIYSECTCWYCEATRTSDLYGRLFTPGSAYRARVAADLLHDRTDISSDPNKNPHISSHNAVRPTNTHHQAEWRNSLLRVRLQSDHQKAMRRAEKRRQRSGSKSSNNQGDVSGAYYMPYAYGYPIIIPYYAPYMMDPSINCDSYANNPACMNYTQGAAGNCCAGTCGGSVAAGGCAAESGSGGCGGSGGGCGGSAGGGCGGSGGGGGGCGGGGGGCGGGGS
;
A
#
# COMPACT_ATOMS: atom_id res chain seq x y z
N MET A 1 7.58 -3.07 18.27
CA MET A 1 6.90 -2.47 17.11
C MET A 1 7.63 -2.65 15.77
N VAL A 2 8.91 -2.29 15.65
CA VAL A 2 9.63 -2.38 14.35
C VAL A 2 9.56 -3.78 13.70
N TRP A 3 9.88 -4.84 14.45
CA TRP A 3 9.81 -6.21 13.93
C TRP A 3 8.37 -6.63 13.56
N HIS A 4 7.39 -6.25 14.39
CA HIS A 4 5.97 -6.48 14.10
C HIS A 4 5.57 -5.86 12.75
N SER A 5 5.83 -4.56 12.55
CA SER A 5 5.52 -3.86 11.30
C SER A 5 6.21 -4.47 10.06
N HIS A 6 7.44 -4.99 10.22
CA HIS A 6 8.12 -5.70 9.13
C HIS A 6 7.38 -6.99 8.74
N MET A 7 6.94 -7.77 9.72
CA MET A 7 6.21 -9.02 9.49
C MET A 7 4.82 -8.83 8.87
N LEU A 8 4.20 -7.67 9.09
CA LEU A 8 2.93 -7.31 8.43
C LEU A 8 3.05 -7.07 6.92
N ASN A 9 4.27 -7.10 6.37
CA ASN A 9 4.53 -7.10 4.93
C ASN A 9 5.08 -8.47 4.52
N PRO A 10 4.23 -9.51 4.43
CA PRO A 10 4.65 -10.91 4.46
C PRO A 10 5.57 -11.29 3.30
N ARG A 11 5.37 -10.70 2.10
CA ARG A 11 6.28 -10.93 0.96
C ARG A 11 7.64 -10.26 1.14
N ASN A 12 7.69 -9.03 1.67
CA ASN A 12 8.95 -8.33 1.94
C ASN A 12 9.73 -8.99 3.08
N PHE A 13 9.04 -9.40 4.14
CA PHE A 13 9.66 -10.12 5.24
C PHE A 13 10.25 -11.46 4.80
N LEU A 14 9.52 -12.22 3.96
CA LEU A 14 10.04 -13.44 3.33
C LEU A 14 11.29 -13.17 2.49
N GLU A 15 11.25 -12.16 1.61
CA GLU A 15 12.39 -11.75 0.79
C GLU A 15 13.63 -11.45 1.65
N ASP A 16 13.50 -10.61 2.68
CA ASP A 16 14.61 -10.26 3.57
C ASP A 16 15.13 -11.49 4.33
N CYS A 17 14.24 -12.37 4.80
CA CYS A 17 14.66 -13.60 5.48
C CYS A 17 15.42 -14.55 4.56
N ILE A 18 15.04 -14.65 3.27
CA ILE A 18 15.82 -15.41 2.29
C ILE A 18 17.18 -14.74 2.06
N ARG A 19 17.18 -13.44 1.77
CA ARG A 19 18.37 -12.66 1.43
C ARG A 19 19.43 -12.65 2.54
N TYR A 20 19.00 -12.63 3.80
CA TYR A 20 19.89 -12.60 4.96
C TYR A 20 20.09 -13.97 5.64
N GLY A 21 19.56 -15.06 5.07
CA GLY A 21 19.68 -16.40 5.65
C GLY A 21 18.98 -16.55 7.01
N LYS A 22 17.85 -15.86 7.21
CA LYS A 22 17.05 -15.83 8.45
C LYS A 22 15.74 -16.60 8.34
N MET A 23 15.72 -17.67 7.56
CA MET A 23 14.52 -18.50 7.39
C MET A 23 14.06 -19.21 8.67
N SER A 24 14.95 -19.42 9.66
CA SER A 24 14.55 -19.89 11.00
C SER A 24 13.72 -18.85 11.75
N THR A 25 14.10 -17.56 11.68
CA THR A 25 13.32 -16.45 12.21
C THR A 25 11.97 -16.35 11.52
N TRP A 26 11.95 -16.49 10.19
CA TRP A 26 10.70 -16.56 9.43
C TRP A 26 9.84 -17.73 9.92
N ALA A 27 10.37 -18.94 10.00
CA ALA A 27 9.59 -20.12 10.39
C ALA A 27 9.04 -20.05 11.83
N THR A 28 9.78 -19.43 12.75
CA THR A 28 9.41 -19.30 14.18
C THR A 28 8.21 -18.40 14.39
N GLY A 29 8.14 -17.27 13.66
CA GLY A 29 7.09 -16.28 13.83
C GLY A 29 7.30 -15.35 15.02
N PHE A 30 6.30 -14.53 15.32
CA PHE A 30 6.36 -13.50 16.35
C PHE A 30 6.20 -14.12 17.76
N PRO A 31 7.00 -13.72 18.76
CA PRO A 31 7.10 -14.43 20.02
C PRO A 31 6.01 -13.99 21.02
N TRP A 32 4.75 -14.28 20.70
CA TRP A 32 3.58 -13.84 21.48
C TRP A 32 3.66 -14.22 22.95
N GLU A 33 4.02 -15.46 23.28
CA GLU A 33 4.13 -15.93 24.67
C GLU A 33 5.22 -15.20 25.48
N ALA A 34 6.28 -14.74 24.82
CA ALA A 34 7.32 -13.96 25.48
C ALA A 34 6.87 -12.52 25.73
N ILE A 35 6.12 -11.94 24.79
CA ILE A 35 5.61 -10.57 24.89
C ILE A 35 4.47 -10.48 25.90
N ASP A 36 3.54 -11.44 25.88
CA ASP A 36 2.39 -11.52 26.79
C ASP A 36 2.83 -11.56 28.26
N ARG A 37 3.87 -12.34 28.58
CA ARG A 37 4.48 -12.39 29.93
C ARG A 37 5.08 -11.07 30.39
N CYS A 38 5.35 -10.15 29.48
CA CYS A 38 5.89 -8.82 29.77
C CYS A 38 4.80 -7.74 29.79
N ILE A 39 3.52 -8.08 29.56
CA ILE A 39 2.41 -7.13 29.62
C ILE A 39 1.61 -7.38 30.90
N ASN A 40 1.46 -6.33 31.71
CA ASN A 40 0.57 -6.41 32.87
C ASN A 40 -0.89 -6.43 32.40
N ASN A 41 -1.65 -7.45 32.81
CA ASN A 41 -3.05 -7.65 32.37
C ASN A 41 -4.07 -6.68 32.99
N GLN A 42 -3.67 -5.84 33.94
CA GLN A 42 -4.51 -4.80 34.54
C GLN A 42 -4.12 -3.40 34.05
N THR A 43 -2.83 -3.08 34.06
CA THR A 43 -2.34 -1.74 33.64
C THR A 43 -2.07 -1.66 32.14
N MET A 44 -2.00 -2.79 31.44
CA MET A 44 -1.59 -2.90 30.03
C MET A 44 -0.18 -2.36 29.74
N GLU A 45 0.62 -2.16 30.79
CA GLU A 45 1.99 -1.68 30.68
C GLU A 45 2.92 -2.81 30.22
N TYR A 46 3.77 -2.51 29.23
CA TYR A 46 4.81 -3.41 28.76
C TYR A 46 6.11 -3.15 29.52
N THR A 47 6.53 -4.12 30.34
CA THR A 47 7.74 -4.01 31.17
C THR A 47 8.58 -5.28 31.02
N VAL A 48 9.87 -5.12 30.75
CA VAL A 48 10.83 -6.24 30.63
C VAL A 48 11.79 -6.26 31.82
N SER A 49 12.33 -7.44 32.15
CA SER A 49 13.29 -7.58 33.24
C SER A 49 14.59 -6.84 32.98
N GLU A 50 15.25 -6.35 34.03
CA GLU A 50 16.55 -5.68 33.92
C GLU A 50 17.61 -6.56 33.24
N GLN A 51 17.57 -7.89 33.45
CA GLN A 51 18.50 -8.80 32.78
C GLN A 51 18.28 -8.81 31.27
N ALA A 52 17.02 -8.75 30.80
CA ALA A 52 16.71 -8.69 29.38
C ALA A 52 17.16 -7.35 28.77
N GLN A 53 16.99 -6.24 29.51
CA GLN A 53 17.49 -4.92 29.10
C GLN A 53 19.01 -4.94 28.97
N LYS A 54 19.74 -5.40 29.99
CA LYS A 54 21.21 -5.52 29.95
C LYS A 54 21.69 -6.39 28.79
N LEU A 55 21.06 -7.55 28.59
CA LEU A 55 21.40 -8.44 27.49
C LEU A 55 21.17 -7.79 26.12
N PHE A 56 20.13 -6.97 25.97
CA PHE A 56 19.88 -6.21 24.75
C PHE A 56 20.98 -5.17 24.52
N GLU A 57 21.31 -4.37 25.54
CA GLU A 57 22.34 -3.33 25.42
C GLU A 57 23.71 -3.93 25.11
N GLU A 58 24.09 -5.01 25.79
CA GLU A 58 25.36 -5.72 25.58
C GLU A 58 25.48 -6.33 24.18
N LYS A 59 24.38 -6.86 23.62
CA LYS A 59 24.40 -7.53 22.32
C LYS A 59 24.36 -6.58 21.14
N LEU A 60 23.70 -5.43 21.29
CA LEU A 60 23.38 -4.56 20.16
C LEU A 60 24.06 -3.20 20.21
N ASP A 61 24.71 -2.86 21.33
CA ASP A 61 25.36 -1.55 21.54
C ASP A 61 24.38 -0.38 21.35
N PHE A 62 23.15 -0.58 21.82
CA PHE A 62 22.07 0.42 21.87
C PHE A 62 21.45 0.43 23.25
N LYS A 63 20.96 1.59 23.69
CA LYS A 63 20.21 1.68 24.93
C LYS A 63 18.84 1.03 24.80
N TRP A 64 18.37 0.42 25.90
CA TRP A 64 17.04 -0.18 25.94
C TRP A 64 15.95 0.87 25.68
N ASN A 65 16.06 2.02 26.34
CA ASN A 65 15.31 3.21 25.98
C ASN A 65 16.11 4.01 24.96
N ASN A 66 15.58 4.10 23.73
CA ASN A 66 16.20 4.81 22.63
C ASN A 66 16.39 6.32 22.88
N LEU A 67 15.69 6.91 23.86
CA LEU A 67 15.90 8.29 24.29
C LEU A 67 17.22 8.49 25.07
N HIS A 68 17.84 7.40 25.53
CA HIS A 68 19.14 7.43 26.19
C HIS A 68 20.30 7.21 25.20
N ASP A 69 20.02 6.92 23.93
CA ASP A 69 21.06 6.85 22.89
C ASP A 69 21.61 8.26 22.57
N PRO A 70 22.83 8.36 22.01
CA PRO A 70 23.39 9.65 21.62
C PRO A 70 22.49 10.38 20.61
N PRO A 71 22.43 11.74 20.68
CA PRO A 71 21.62 12.54 19.75
C PRO A 71 22.17 12.53 18.32
N THR A 72 23.34 11.90 18.11
CA THR A 72 24.01 11.80 16.82
C THR A 72 24.07 10.36 16.30
N LYS A 73 23.97 10.21 14.98
CA LYS A 73 24.21 8.98 14.24
C LYS A 73 25.53 9.02 13.50
N HIS A 74 26.27 7.92 13.49
CA HIS A 74 27.42 7.75 12.61
C HIS A 74 26.98 7.32 11.20
N VAL A 75 27.26 8.15 10.20
CA VAL A 75 26.99 7.88 8.78
C VAL A 75 28.31 7.70 8.04
N LYS A 76 28.51 6.50 7.47
CA LYS A 76 29.69 6.19 6.65
C LYS A 76 29.60 6.91 5.31
N CYS A 77 30.63 7.68 4.97
CA CYS A 77 30.76 8.31 3.66
C CYS A 77 30.86 7.23 2.56
N PRO A 78 29.99 7.24 1.54
CA PRO A 78 30.10 6.31 0.42
C PRO A 78 31.41 6.43 -0.37
N GLY A 79 32.10 7.57 -0.29
CA GLY A 79 33.33 7.87 -1.05
C GLY A 79 34.60 7.33 -0.42
N CYS A 80 34.81 7.59 0.88
CA CYS A 80 36.04 7.22 1.59
C CYS A 80 35.83 6.28 2.78
N GLY A 81 34.58 5.97 3.13
CA GLY A 81 34.24 5.09 4.26
C GLY A 81 34.29 5.76 5.64
N TRP A 82 34.77 7.00 5.75
CA TRP A 82 34.86 7.74 7.02
C TRP A 82 33.49 7.83 7.70
N ALA A 83 33.45 7.58 9.02
CA ALA A 83 32.24 7.69 9.82
C ALA A 83 32.05 9.14 10.29
N ASN A 84 30.98 9.79 9.84
CA ASN A 84 30.66 11.17 10.18
C ASN A 84 29.55 11.16 11.23
N ALA A 85 29.79 11.76 12.39
CA ALA A 85 28.75 11.99 13.38
C ALA A 85 27.85 13.13 12.89
N VAL A 86 26.57 12.83 12.69
CA VAL A 86 25.54 13.80 12.27
C VAL A 86 24.37 13.75 13.25
N PRO A 87 23.68 14.86 13.55
CA PRO A 87 22.50 14.84 14.39
C PRO A 87 21.41 13.93 13.79
N TRP A 88 20.63 13.27 14.65
CA TRP A 88 19.46 12.50 14.20
C TRP A 88 18.40 13.42 13.59
N THR A 89 18.08 14.51 14.26
CA THR A 89 17.16 15.56 13.79
C THR A 89 17.59 16.87 14.43
N GLU A 90 17.38 17.99 13.74
CA GLU A 90 17.54 19.32 14.34
C GLU A 90 16.24 19.83 14.97
N ALA A 91 15.11 19.14 14.71
CA ALA A 91 13.79 19.42 15.28
C ALA A 91 13.38 20.91 15.23
N HIS A 92 13.75 21.62 14.16
CA HIS A 92 13.47 23.04 14.01
C HIS A 92 11.98 23.28 13.72
N PHE A 93 11.23 23.81 14.69
CA PHE A 93 9.83 24.20 14.51
C PHE A 93 9.72 25.43 13.58
N GLY A 94 9.22 25.22 12.36
CA GLY A 94 9.06 26.28 11.35
C GLY A 94 7.92 27.28 11.64
N ASP A 95 7.67 28.19 10.68
CA ASP A 95 6.73 29.32 10.84
C ASP A 95 5.25 28.93 10.98
N SER A 96 4.90 27.67 10.69
CA SER A 96 3.53 27.16 10.80
C SER A 96 3.50 25.66 11.07
N VAL A 97 2.38 25.16 11.59
CA VAL A 97 2.15 23.71 11.82
C VAL A 97 2.35 22.90 10.53
N ALA A 98 1.97 23.46 9.37
CA ALA A 98 2.14 22.83 8.07
C ALA A 98 3.62 22.73 7.62
N HIS A 99 4.49 23.60 8.15
CA HIS A 99 5.93 23.62 7.85
C HIS A 99 6.78 23.32 9.09
N ALA A 100 6.19 22.64 10.08
CA ALA A 100 6.80 22.49 11.41
C ALA A 100 8.20 21.90 11.37
N TYR A 101 8.58 21.07 10.40
CA TYR A 101 9.91 20.44 10.36
C TYR A 101 10.66 20.67 9.04
N LYS A 102 10.22 21.65 8.25
CA LYS A 102 10.69 21.89 6.88
C LYS A 102 12.19 22.22 6.79
N HIS A 103 12.77 22.74 7.86
CA HIS A 103 14.13 23.28 7.86
C HIS A 103 15.15 22.39 8.58
N GLY A 104 14.74 21.26 9.15
CA GLY A 104 15.67 20.33 9.79
C GLY A 104 16.59 19.67 8.76
N SER A 105 17.88 19.55 9.09
CA SER A 105 18.90 18.94 8.24
C SER A 105 19.60 17.72 8.87
N GLY A 106 19.06 17.18 9.97
CA GLY A 106 19.54 15.95 10.58
C GLY A 106 19.26 14.71 9.73
N TYR A 107 19.86 13.57 10.09
CA TYR A 107 19.78 12.33 9.31
C TYR A 107 18.34 11.83 9.07
N ALA A 108 17.43 12.05 10.01
CA ALA A 108 16.03 11.69 9.91
C ALA A 108 15.18 12.76 9.22
N ASP A 109 15.68 13.98 9.04
CA ASP A 109 14.94 15.10 8.47
C ASP A 109 14.96 15.07 6.94
N SER A 110 13.93 15.60 6.29
CA SER A 110 13.78 15.53 4.83
C SER A 110 14.88 16.20 4.01
N LEU A 111 15.61 17.17 4.59
CA LEU A 111 16.68 17.94 3.92
C LEU A 111 18.10 17.53 4.36
N PHE A 112 18.29 16.30 4.86
CA PHE A 112 19.59 15.82 5.32
C PHE A 112 20.72 16.08 4.31
N GLU A 113 21.71 16.86 4.76
CA GLU A 113 22.95 17.10 4.04
C GLU A 113 24.11 17.23 5.05
N ALA A 114 25.21 16.52 4.80
CA ALA A 114 26.43 16.64 5.60
C ALA A 114 27.66 16.58 4.69
N LYS A 115 28.73 17.31 5.05
CA LYS A 115 30.03 17.17 4.39
C LYS A 115 30.87 16.11 5.10
N CYS A 116 31.48 15.23 4.32
CA CYS A 116 32.36 14.22 4.90
C CYS A 116 33.63 14.87 5.46
N PHE A 117 33.98 14.58 6.71
CA PHE A 117 35.22 15.06 7.32
C PHE A 117 36.49 14.56 6.60
N GLY A 118 36.47 13.32 6.08
CA GLY A 118 37.65 12.71 5.47
C GLY A 118 37.90 13.07 4.00
N CYS A 119 36.87 13.38 3.21
CA CYS A 119 37.04 13.67 1.77
C CYS A 119 36.20 14.85 1.25
N GLU A 120 35.55 15.59 2.16
CA GLU A 120 34.73 16.80 1.91
C GLU A 120 33.53 16.62 0.98
N ARG A 121 33.30 15.41 0.46
CA ARG A 121 32.13 15.12 -0.38
C ARG A 121 30.84 15.19 0.41
N ILE A 122 29.78 15.60 -0.28
CA ILE A 122 28.43 15.70 0.26
C ILE A 122 27.85 14.30 0.49
N ILE A 123 27.18 14.15 1.63
CA ILE A 123 26.41 12.98 2.04
C ILE A 123 24.97 13.44 2.24
N ASP A 124 24.06 12.88 1.47
CA ASP A 124 22.62 13.13 1.55
C ASP A 124 21.85 11.82 1.33
N HIS A 125 20.53 11.84 1.51
CA HIS A 125 19.71 10.65 1.30
C HIS A 125 19.75 10.11 -0.13
N GLY A 126 19.85 10.97 -1.14
CA GLY A 126 19.91 10.57 -2.55
C GLY A 126 21.15 9.73 -2.83
N ARG A 127 22.32 10.24 -2.43
CA ARG A 127 23.63 9.58 -2.60
C ARG A 127 23.73 8.32 -1.77
N LEU A 128 23.16 8.30 -0.55
CA LEU A 128 23.08 7.09 0.26
C LEU A 128 22.23 5.98 -0.40
N LYS A 129 21.11 6.32 -1.05
CA LYS A 129 20.30 5.36 -1.82
C LYS A 129 21.04 4.83 -3.06
N VAL A 130 21.80 5.67 -3.75
CA VAL A 130 22.66 5.23 -4.87
C VAL A 130 23.78 4.32 -4.38
N ALA A 131 24.42 4.65 -3.27
CA ALA A 131 25.43 3.80 -2.63
C ALA A 131 24.86 2.43 -2.19
N LYS A 132 23.62 2.41 -1.69
CA LYS A 132 22.89 1.17 -1.39
C LYS A 132 22.71 0.32 -2.66
N PHE A 133 22.24 0.91 -3.76
CA PHE A 133 22.13 0.20 -5.04
C PHE A 133 23.47 -0.35 -5.51
N ARG A 134 24.55 0.44 -5.41
CA ARG A 134 25.89 0.00 -5.77
C ARG A 134 26.31 -1.22 -4.98
N LYS A 135 26.13 -1.21 -3.66
CA LYS A 135 26.45 -2.35 -2.79
C LYS A 135 25.70 -3.61 -3.21
N ASP A 136 24.42 -3.47 -3.57
CA ASP A 136 23.60 -4.59 -4.04
C ASP A 136 24.06 -5.08 -5.43
N LEU A 137 24.44 -4.17 -6.34
CA LEU A 137 25.05 -4.50 -7.64
C LEU A 137 26.36 -5.26 -7.48
N GLU A 138 27.25 -4.83 -6.58
CA GLU A 138 28.50 -5.54 -6.27
C GLU A 138 28.20 -6.93 -5.69
N GLY A 139 27.17 -7.06 -4.85
CA GLY A 139 26.68 -8.36 -4.38
C GLY A 139 26.23 -9.28 -5.53
N ALA A 140 25.51 -8.73 -6.51
CA ALA A 140 25.06 -9.47 -7.69
C ALA A 140 26.18 -9.86 -8.66
N LEU A 141 27.29 -9.14 -8.67
CA LEU A 141 28.42 -9.41 -9.56
C LEU A 141 29.45 -10.35 -8.94
N TYR A 142 29.71 -10.22 -7.64
CA TYR A 142 30.86 -10.84 -7.00
C TYR A 142 30.50 -11.87 -5.93
N LYS A 143 29.22 -11.99 -5.56
CA LYS A 143 28.75 -12.89 -4.49
C LYS A 143 27.54 -13.74 -4.87
N ASP A 144 27.16 -13.73 -6.15
CA ASP A 144 25.98 -14.44 -6.68
C ASP A 144 24.68 -14.14 -5.92
N LEU A 145 24.56 -12.92 -5.36
CA LEU A 145 23.35 -12.49 -4.65
C LEU A 145 22.37 -11.84 -5.63
N PRO A 146 21.13 -12.33 -5.78
CA PRO A 146 20.13 -11.63 -6.57
C PRO A 146 19.92 -10.20 -6.07
N MET A 147 19.64 -9.28 -7.00
CA MET A 147 19.22 -7.94 -6.62
C MET A 147 17.98 -8.01 -5.71
N PRO A 148 17.86 -7.13 -4.71
CA PRO A 148 16.62 -6.98 -3.94
C PRO A 148 15.41 -6.88 -4.87
N GLY A 149 14.28 -7.47 -4.49
CA GLY A 149 13.06 -7.58 -5.29
C GLY A 149 13.03 -8.74 -6.30
N SER A 150 14.12 -9.50 -6.45
CA SER A 150 14.22 -10.65 -7.37
C SER A 150 14.13 -12.03 -6.71
N PHE A 151 13.43 -12.15 -5.57
CA PHE A 151 13.37 -13.39 -4.77
C PHE A 151 12.04 -14.15 -4.87
N THR A 152 11.00 -13.55 -5.45
CA THR A 152 9.68 -14.19 -5.58
C THR A 152 9.09 -13.97 -6.97
N ASN A 153 8.31 -14.94 -7.47
CA ASN A 153 7.52 -14.84 -8.68
C ASN A 153 6.39 -13.80 -8.54
N LEU A 154 5.59 -13.62 -9.60
CA LEU A 154 4.47 -12.67 -9.61
C LEU A 154 3.45 -12.91 -8.50
N TYR A 155 3.32 -14.14 -8.03
CA TYR A 155 2.38 -14.56 -6.99
C TYR A 155 2.99 -14.55 -5.57
N GLY A 156 4.21 -14.01 -5.42
CA GLY A 156 4.88 -13.85 -4.13
C GLY A 156 5.56 -15.12 -3.62
N MET A 157 5.70 -16.16 -4.45
CA MET A 157 6.36 -17.41 -4.06
C MET A 157 7.79 -17.46 -4.62
N PRO A 158 8.78 -17.94 -3.86
CA PRO A 158 10.12 -18.17 -4.38
C PRO A 158 10.10 -19.26 -5.47
N GLU A 159 10.96 -19.11 -6.49
CA GLU A 159 11.18 -20.09 -7.55
C GLU A 159 12.61 -20.65 -7.44
N GLY A 160 12.78 -21.95 -7.66
CA GLY A 160 14.08 -22.61 -7.55
C GLY A 160 14.37 -23.12 -6.14
N GLY A 161 14.44 -24.44 -6.02
CA GLY A 161 14.75 -25.18 -4.80
C GLY A 161 14.98 -26.66 -5.15
N SER A 162 15.57 -27.42 -4.23
CA SER A 162 15.98 -28.82 -4.52
C SER A 162 14.81 -29.79 -4.71
N THR A 163 13.58 -29.41 -4.36
CA THR A 163 12.44 -30.35 -4.24
C THR A 163 11.31 -30.11 -5.26
N ASP A 164 11.25 -28.95 -5.92
CA ASP A 164 10.19 -28.61 -6.88
C ASP A 164 10.78 -28.33 -8.27
N LYS A 165 10.13 -28.84 -9.33
CA LYS A 165 10.42 -28.42 -10.71
C LYS A 165 10.03 -26.95 -10.86
N ALA A 166 11.01 -26.06 -10.74
CA ALA A 166 10.81 -24.62 -10.90
C ALA A 166 10.13 -24.31 -12.23
N ASN A 167 9.18 -23.36 -12.25
CA ASN A 167 8.61 -22.92 -13.51
C ASN A 167 9.67 -22.09 -14.26
N PRO A 168 10.19 -22.54 -15.42
CA PRO A 168 11.32 -21.89 -16.07
C PRO A 168 11.04 -20.44 -16.46
N ARG A 169 9.79 -20.14 -16.84
CA ARG A 169 9.36 -18.78 -17.19
C ARG A 169 9.28 -17.89 -15.95
N ALA A 170 8.69 -18.38 -14.86
CA ALA A 170 8.58 -17.62 -13.61
C ALA A 170 9.95 -17.31 -13.03
N LEU A 171 10.86 -18.30 -13.04
CA LEU A 171 12.24 -18.12 -12.62
C LEU A 171 12.97 -17.09 -13.48
N ARG A 172 12.85 -17.18 -14.82
CA ARG A 172 13.44 -16.20 -15.75
C ARG A 172 12.94 -14.79 -15.46
N ASP A 173 11.63 -14.61 -15.34
CA ASP A 173 11.03 -13.30 -15.06
C ASP A 173 11.51 -12.77 -13.69
N MET A 174 11.59 -13.63 -12.67
CA MET A 174 12.02 -13.30 -11.30
C MET A 174 13.44 -12.74 -11.23
N ILE A 175 14.40 -13.41 -11.87
CA ILE A 175 15.82 -12.99 -11.85
C ILE A 175 16.17 -12.00 -12.96
N PHE A 176 15.23 -11.65 -13.84
CA PHE A 176 15.46 -10.72 -14.94
C PHE A 176 16.11 -9.39 -14.50
N PRO A 177 15.67 -8.72 -13.41
CA PRO A 177 16.31 -7.47 -12.97
C PRO A 177 17.80 -7.65 -12.64
N THR A 178 18.15 -8.78 -12.00
CA THR A 178 19.54 -9.14 -11.69
C THR A 178 20.35 -9.30 -12.98
N ARG A 179 19.81 -10.00 -13.99
CA ARG A 179 20.49 -10.19 -15.27
C ARG A 179 20.68 -8.89 -16.06
N VAL A 180 19.71 -7.97 -16.00
CA VAL A 180 19.83 -6.64 -16.64
C VAL A 180 20.99 -5.85 -16.03
N VAL A 181 21.07 -5.78 -14.69
CA VAL A 181 22.15 -5.02 -14.05
C VAL A 181 23.52 -5.69 -14.22
N GLN A 182 23.57 -7.03 -14.29
CA GLN A 182 24.79 -7.77 -14.62
C GLN A 182 25.24 -7.49 -16.06
N ALA A 183 24.30 -7.47 -17.02
CA ALA A 183 24.59 -7.19 -18.42
C ALA A 183 25.14 -5.76 -18.63
N GLY A 184 24.56 -4.77 -17.93
CA GLY A 184 24.95 -3.35 -17.95
C GLY A 184 25.95 -2.92 -16.86
N SER A 185 26.62 -3.86 -16.20
CA SER A 185 27.39 -3.64 -14.98
C SER A 185 28.52 -2.61 -15.11
N LYS A 186 29.25 -2.60 -16.23
CA LYS A 186 30.38 -1.68 -16.45
C LYS A 186 29.96 -0.21 -16.31
N GLU A 187 28.87 0.18 -16.97
CA GLU A 187 28.39 1.57 -16.87
C GLU A 187 27.75 1.84 -15.51
N LEU A 188 26.98 0.90 -14.95
CA LEU A 188 26.38 1.05 -13.63
C LEU A 188 27.43 1.25 -12.52
N LEU A 189 28.51 0.48 -12.54
CA LEU A 189 29.64 0.63 -11.62
C LEU A 189 30.37 1.97 -11.83
N ARG A 190 30.37 2.54 -13.03
CA ARG A 190 30.94 3.87 -13.27
C ARG A 190 30.05 4.96 -12.70
N ILE A 191 28.77 4.99 -13.06
CA ILE A 191 27.86 6.09 -12.68
C ILE A 191 27.53 6.11 -11.19
N THR A 192 27.54 4.95 -10.53
CA THR A 192 27.23 4.82 -9.09
C THR A 192 28.47 4.96 -8.21
N ASP A 193 29.65 5.22 -8.81
CA ASP A 193 30.85 5.50 -8.04
C ASP A 193 30.73 6.86 -7.36
N SER A 194 30.65 6.84 -6.03
CA SER A 194 30.54 8.01 -5.16
C SER A 194 31.73 8.97 -5.31
N ARG A 195 32.86 8.51 -5.86
CA ARG A 195 34.03 9.36 -6.11
C ARG A 195 33.88 10.24 -7.35
N LEU A 196 33.08 9.79 -8.31
CA LEU A 196 32.79 10.50 -9.55
C LEU A 196 31.53 11.37 -9.45
N ASP A 197 30.64 11.04 -8.51
CA ASP A 197 29.42 11.79 -8.21
C ASP A 197 28.48 12.01 -9.41
N LEU A 198 28.50 11.08 -10.38
CA LEU A 198 27.73 11.16 -11.62
C LEU A 198 26.23 10.82 -11.41
N CYS A 199 25.89 10.14 -10.33
CA CYS A 199 24.55 9.75 -9.99
C CYS A 199 24.26 10.07 -8.51
N GLN A 200 23.46 11.11 -8.29
CA GLN A 200 23.25 11.71 -6.98
C GLN A 200 21.95 11.25 -6.32
N ASN A 201 21.03 10.65 -7.10
CA ASN A 201 19.74 10.20 -6.58
C ASN A 201 19.13 9.11 -7.45
N VAL A 202 18.07 8.50 -6.92
CA VAL A 202 17.38 7.37 -7.55
C VAL A 202 16.68 7.77 -8.86
N THR A 203 16.29 9.04 -9.03
CA THR A 203 15.73 9.53 -10.31
C THR A 203 16.76 9.47 -11.43
N GLN A 204 18.00 9.89 -11.16
CA GLN A 204 19.09 9.78 -12.13
C GLN A 204 19.45 8.32 -12.40
N LEU A 205 19.52 7.48 -11.36
CA LEU A 205 19.75 6.04 -11.49
C LEU A 205 18.68 5.37 -12.36
N LYS A 206 17.41 5.71 -12.13
CA LYS A 206 16.27 5.25 -12.90
C LYS A 206 16.42 5.61 -14.38
N LYS A 207 16.76 6.86 -14.72
CA LYS A 207 16.98 7.27 -16.12
C LYS A 207 18.05 6.43 -16.80
N GLN A 208 19.13 6.09 -16.09
CA GLN A 208 20.21 5.27 -16.63
C GLN A 208 19.76 3.83 -16.88
N LEU A 209 19.00 3.25 -15.96
CA LEU A 209 18.42 1.91 -16.16
C LEU A 209 17.36 1.90 -17.27
N GLU A 210 16.59 2.97 -17.45
CA GLU A 210 15.67 3.11 -18.58
C GLU A 210 16.40 3.12 -19.93
N THR A 211 17.57 3.77 -20.02
CA THR A 211 18.43 3.70 -21.21
C THR A 211 18.88 2.26 -21.48
N GLN A 212 19.30 1.53 -20.45
CA GLN A 212 19.69 0.12 -20.59
C GLN A 212 18.52 -0.77 -21.02
N LEU A 213 17.31 -0.54 -20.49
CA LEU A 213 16.10 -1.29 -20.86
C LEU A 213 15.64 -1.00 -22.30
N ARG A 214 16.13 0.05 -22.95
CA ARG A 214 15.87 0.36 -24.37
C ARG A 214 16.93 -0.23 -25.31
N ASP A 215 18.07 -0.67 -24.79
CA ASP A 215 19.13 -1.27 -25.58
C ASP A 215 18.81 -2.74 -25.91
N ALA A 216 18.52 -3.01 -27.18
CA ALA A 216 18.18 -4.34 -27.66
C ALA A 216 19.32 -5.37 -27.49
N ASN A 217 20.58 -4.94 -27.55
CA ASN A 217 21.73 -5.83 -27.37
C ASN A 217 21.91 -6.18 -25.88
N LEU A 218 21.68 -5.21 -24.99
CA LEU A 218 21.69 -5.46 -23.55
C LEU A 218 20.55 -6.39 -23.14
N LEU A 219 19.33 -6.17 -23.65
CA LEU A 219 18.20 -7.06 -23.40
C LEU A 219 18.47 -8.48 -23.90
N TRP A 220 19.03 -8.62 -25.10
CA TRP A 220 19.42 -9.93 -25.64
C TRP A 220 20.41 -10.65 -24.70
N LYS A 221 21.44 -9.94 -24.22
CA LYS A 221 22.40 -10.46 -23.24
C LYS A 221 21.74 -10.85 -21.91
N ALA A 222 20.84 -10.02 -21.40
CA ALA A 222 20.11 -10.28 -20.14
C ALA A 222 19.16 -11.48 -20.26
N HIS A 223 18.55 -11.69 -21.42
CA HIS A 223 17.68 -12.83 -21.68
C HIS A 223 18.45 -14.14 -21.84
N GLY A 224 19.64 -14.09 -22.45
CA GLY A 224 20.39 -15.29 -22.85
C GLY A 224 19.74 -16.06 -24.01
N VAL A 225 18.70 -15.49 -24.62
CA VAL A 225 17.97 -16.00 -25.79
C VAL A 225 17.64 -14.83 -26.70
N TYR A 226 17.35 -15.07 -27.99
CA TYR A 226 16.98 -14.03 -28.95
C TYR A 226 15.60 -13.41 -28.64
N LEU A 227 15.56 -12.58 -27.61
CA LEU A 227 14.42 -11.78 -27.19
C LEU A 227 14.91 -10.35 -26.98
N LYS A 228 14.24 -9.39 -27.63
CA LYS A 228 14.63 -7.97 -27.63
C LYS A 228 13.59 -7.07 -26.96
N THR A 229 12.56 -7.65 -26.36
CA THR A 229 11.42 -6.93 -25.77
C THR A 229 11.14 -7.39 -24.35
N LEU A 230 10.63 -6.46 -23.54
CA LEU A 230 10.25 -6.72 -22.14
C LEU A 230 8.91 -7.45 -22.04
N GLN A 231 8.89 -8.56 -21.31
CA GLN A 231 7.69 -9.32 -21.00
C GLN A 231 6.94 -8.72 -19.81
N TYR A 232 5.64 -9.00 -19.70
CA TYR A 232 4.81 -8.47 -18.61
C TYR A 232 5.36 -8.81 -17.21
N GLY A 233 5.77 -10.05 -16.98
CA GLY A 233 6.32 -10.47 -15.69
C GLY A 233 7.62 -9.76 -15.35
N GLU A 234 8.53 -9.65 -16.32
CA GLU A 234 9.81 -8.94 -16.19
C GLU A 234 9.62 -7.46 -15.83
N LYS A 235 8.62 -6.80 -16.42
CA LYS A 235 8.25 -5.42 -16.08
C LYS A 235 7.85 -5.29 -14.62
N ILE A 236 7.07 -6.23 -14.07
CA ILE A 236 6.69 -6.22 -12.65
C ILE A 236 7.92 -6.44 -11.77
N GLN A 237 8.77 -7.41 -12.11
CA GLN A 237 9.93 -7.77 -11.29
C GLN A 237 10.96 -6.64 -11.27
N PHE A 238 11.17 -5.96 -12.39
CA PHE A 238 12.04 -4.79 -12.43
C PHE A 238 11.52 -3.66 -11.53
N ARG A 239 10.20 -3.44 -11.52
CA ARG A 239 9.57 -2.45 -10.63
C ARG A 239 9.70 -2.82 -9.15
N ARG A 240 9.60 -4.10 -8.81
CA ARG A 240 9.83 -4.60 -7.44
C ARG A 240 11.27 -4.40 -6.99
N MET A 241 12.26 -4.66 -7.86
CA MET A 241 13.66 -4.35 -7.54
C MET A 241 13.82 -2.87 -7.26
N MET A 242 13.26 -2.06 -8.15
CA MET A 242 13.34 -0.62 -8.06
C MET A 242 12.70 -0.08 -6.78
N SER A 243 11.52 -0.54 -6.36
CA SER A 243 10.88 -0.07 -5.12
C SER A 243 11.72 -0.22 -3.84
N ARG A 244 12.79 -1.03 -3.86
CA ARG A 244 13.77 -1.19 -2.78
C ARG A 244 14.71 0.01 -2.60
N TYR A 245 14.67 0.98 -3.51
CA TYR A 245 15.57 2.15 -3.50
C TYR A 245 14.85 3.50 -3.48
N TRP A 246 13.60 3.59 -3.95
CA TRP A 246 12.86 4.85 -4.17
C TRP A 246 12.83 5.75 -2.93
N GLU A 247 12.26 5.19 -1.86
CA GLU A 247 11.98 5.87 -0.59
C GLU A 247 12.43 4.96 0.56
N ASN A 248 13.60 4.33 0.39
CA ASN A 248 14.10 3.37 1.38
C ASN A 248 15.62 3.49 1.51
N LEU A 249 16.04 3.97 2.68
CA LEU A 249 17.45 4.05 3.08
C LEU A 249 17.90 2.79 3.83
N GLY A 250 16.96 2.03 4.37
CA GLY A 250 17.21 0.84 5.16
C GLY A 250 17.72 -0.33 4.33
N PRO A 251 18.32 -1.34 4.96
CA PRO A 251 18.79 -2.54 4.27
C PRO A 251 17.64 -3.45 3.80
N PHE A 252 16.48 -3.34 4.45
CA PHE A 252 15.31 -4.18 4.26
C PHE A 252 14.53 -3.83 3.00
N ALA A 253 13.68 -4.75 2.56
CA ALA A 253 12.83 -4.57 1.39
C ALA A 253 11.73 -3.49 1.56
N LEU A 254 11.41 -3.18 2.81
CA LEU A 254 10.39 -2.23 3.25
C LEU A 254 11.02 -1.01 3.92
N ASP A 255 10.43 0.18 3.70
CA ASP A 255 10.72 1.36 4.52
C ASP A 255 10.08 1.20 5.90
N LEU A 256 10.87 0.71 6.86
CA LEU A 256 10.39 0.41 8.20
C LEU A 256 9.94 1.66 8.97
N VAL A 257 10.48 2.84 8.69
CA VAL A 257 10.06 4.08 9.36
C VAL A 257 8.60 4.37 9.01
N GLY A 258 8.28 4.43 7.71
CA GLY A 258 6.90 4.63 7.27
C GLY A 258 5.96 3.52 7.72
N ALA A 259 6.40 2.25 7.68
CA ALA A 259 5.59 1.12 8.11
C ALA A 259 5.24 1.18 9.61
N VAL A 260 6.18 1.60 10.46
CA VAL A 260 5.95 1.75 11.91
C VAL A 260 4.99 2.89 12.20
N ILE A 261 5.13 4.03 11.51
CA ILE A 261 4.23 5.19 11.68
C ILE A 261 2.80 4.81 11.32
N ARG A 262 2.61 4.18 10.15
CA ARG A 262 1.29 3.71 9.70
C ARG A 262 0.71 2.66 10.65
N GLN A 263 1.52 1.72 11.13
CA GLN A 263 1.07 0.78 12.16
C GLN A 263 0.68 1.49 13.46
N GLY A 264 1.37 2.56 13.84
CA GLY A 264 1.00 3.41 14.98
C GLY A 264 -0.43 3.96 14.87
N THR A 265 -0.79 4.49 13.69
CA THR A 265 -2.18 4.94 13.42
C THR A 265 -3.21 3.81 13.56
N PHE A 266 -2.86 2.58 13.17
CA PHE A 266 -3.74 1.42 13.41
C PHE A 266 -3.92 1.16 14.92
N VAL A 267 -2.82 1.12 15.68
CA VAL A 267 -2.87 0.87 17.13
C VAL A 267 -3.71 1.93 17.83
N GLU A 268 -3.52 3.21 17.52
CA GLU A 268 -4.29 4.31 18.11
C GLU A 268 -5.79 4.20 17.81
N LYS A 269 -6.17 3.79 16.59
CA LYS A 269 -7.58 3.55 16.25
C LYS A 269 -8.17 2.38 17.04
N MET A 270 -7.40 1.30 17.22
CA MET A 270 -7.85 0.14 17.99
C MET A 270 -7.99 0.46 19.48
N ASP A 271 -7.06 1.25 20.02
CA ASP A 271 -7.08 1.74 21.40
C ASP A 271 -8.30 2.63 21.66
N LYS A 272 -8.60 3.58 20.76
CA LYS A 272 -9.80 4.45 20.85
C LYS A 272 -11.13 3.69 20.81
N ILE A 273 -11.18 2.53 20.15
CA ILE A 273 -12.36 1.65 20.15
C ILE A 273 -12.52 0.94 21.50
N ASP A 274 -11.42 0.73 22.21
CA ASP A 274 -11.37 0.26 23.59
C ASP A 274 -11.96 -1.15 23.82
N TRP A 275 -11.69 -2.08 22.91
CA TRP A 275 -12.19 -3.45 23.03
C TRP A 275 -11.60 -4.27 24.16
N LEU A 276 -10.37 -3.94 24.58
CA LEU A 276 -9.67 -4.71 25.60
C LEU A 276 -10.38 -4.63 26.96
N HIS A 277 -11.12 -3.55 27.21
CA HIS A 277 -11.94 -3.38 28.42
C HIS A 277 -13.39 -3.87 28.24
N SER A 278 -13.75 -4.43 27.09
CA SER A 278 -15.11 -4.96 26.87
C SER A 278 -15.34 -6.28 27.63
N PRO A 279 -16.43 -6.41 28.42
CA PRO A 279 -16.75 -7.67 29.10
C PRO A 279 -17.13 -8.80 28.13
N THR A 280 -17.28 -8.51 26.84
CA THR A 280 -17.65 -9.48 25.79
C THR A 280 -16.54 -9.70 24.75
N VAL A 281 -15.29 -9.33 25.08
CA VAL A 281 -14.14 -9.39 24.16
C VAL A 281 -14.00 -10.73 23.42
N PHE A 282 -14.21 -11.87 24.09
CA PHE A 282 -14.16 -13.19 23.45
C PHE A 282 -15.25 -13.40 22.39
N ASN A 283 -16.49 -12.95 22.65
CA ASN A 283 -17.57 -13.01 21.66
C ASN A 283 -17.27 -12.08 20.46
N THR A 284 -16.65 -10.93 20.72
CA THR A 284 -16.14 -10.02 19.67
C THR A 284 -15.09 -10.73 18.82
N MET A 285 -14.15 -11.44 19.45
CA MET A 285 -13.13 -12.25 18.76
C MET A 285 -13.74 -13.37 17.89
N ASP A 286 -14.76 -14.07 18.38
CA ASP A 286 -15.45 -15.08 17.57
C ASP A 286 -16.13 -14.49 16.33
N ARG A 287 -16.77 -13.33 16.48
CA ARG A 287 -17.42 -12.62 15.37
C ARG A 287 -16.39 -12.14 14.34
N LEU A 288 -15.29 -11.54 14.78
CA LEU A 288 -14.28 -11.02 13.86
C LEU A 288 -13.52 -12.14 13.15
N ILE A 289 -13.26 -13.29 13.79
CA ILE A 289 -12.64 -14.45 13.13
C ILE A 289 -13.55 -15.01 12.04
N LYS A 290 -14.86 -15.14 12.30
CA LYS A 290 -15.84 -15.57 11.26
C LYS A 290 -15.85 -14.61 10.07
N LYS A 291 -15.84 -13.30 10.33
CA LYS A 291 -15.79 -12.27 9.29
C LYS A 291 -14.47 -12.30 8.52
N TYR A 292 -13.34 -12.53 9.21
CA TYR A 292 -12.02 -12.70 8.61
C TYR A 292 -11.96 -13.89 7.65
N HIS A 293 -12.56 -15.03 7.98
CA HIS A 293 -12.64 -16.17 7.06
C HIS A 293 -13.34 -15.81 5.74
N VAL A 294 -14.44 -15.05 5.79
CA VAL A 294 -15.13 -14.59 4.58
C VAL A 294 -14.25 -13.59 3.82
N PHE A 295 -13.62 -12.64 4.52
CA PHE A 295 -12.70 -11.68 3.90
C PHE A 295 -11.53 -12.37 3.19
N PHE A 296 -10.91 -13.37 3.81
CA PHE A 296 -9.83 -14.14 3.21
C PHE A 296 -10.31 -14.91 1.98
N ARG A 297 -11.53 -15.48 2.02
CA ARG A 297 -12.14 -16.11 0.86
C ARG A 297 -12.36 -15.13 -0.29
N ILE A 298 -12.77 -13.88 -0.01
CA ILE A 298 -12.87 -12.81 -1.03
C ILE A 298 -11.51 -12.60 -1.72
N MET A 299 -10.42 -12.51 -0.95
CA MET A 299 -9.07 -12.33 -1.52
C MET A 299 -8.60 -13.53 -2.36
N ILE A 300 -8.92 -14.76 -1.92
CA ILE A 300 -8.62 -15.99 -2.68
C ILE A 300 -9.40 -16.02 -4.00
N GLU A 301 -10.71 -15.78 -3.96
CA GLU A 301 -11.58 -15.93 -5.14
C GLU A 301 -11.44 -14.78 -6.14
N ARG A 302 -11.00 -13.60 -5.68
CA ARG A 302 -10.92 -12.37 -6.48
C ARG A 302 -9.58 -11.64 -6.32
N PRO A 303 -8.45 -12.27 -6.67
CA PRO A 303 -7.13 -11.65 -6.55
C PRO A 303 -6.89 -10.53 -7.58
N ASP A 304 -7.79 -10.38 -8.56
CA ASP A 304 -7.82 -9.27 -9.52
C ASP A 304 -8.36 -7.96 -8.91
N LYS A 305 -8.94 -8.01 -7.71
CA LYS A 305 -9.52 -6.87 -7.00
C LYS A 305 -8.85 -6.68 -5.65
N MET A 306 -8.70 -5.42 -5.25
CA MET A 306 -8.22 -5.05 -3.93
C MET A 306 -9.34 -5.19 -2.91
N ALA A 307 -9.22 -6.18 -2.02
CA ALA A 307 -10.06 -6.28 -0.84
C ALA A 307 -9.52 -5.36 0.27
N VAL A 308 -10.41 -4.65 0.96
CA VAL A 308 -10.02 -3.71 2.03
C VAL A 308 -10.68 -4.16 3.35
N PRO A 309 -9.89 -4.43 4.39
CA PRO A 309 -10.41 -4.89 5.66
C PRO A 309 -11.11 -3.76 6.42
N THR A 310 -12.06 -4.12 7.28
CA THR A 310 -12.43 -3.29 8.42
C THR A 310 -11.43 -3.48 9.57
N LEU A 311 -11.40 -2.58 10.57
CA LEU A 311 -10.44 -2.63 11.69
C LEU A 311 -10.44 -3.98 12.45
N ASP A 312 -11.63 -4.56 12.71
CA ASP A 312 -11.78 -5.91 13.28
C ASP A 312 -11.14 -7.01 12.42
N VAL A 313 -11.36 -6.96 11.11
CA VAL A 313 -10.84 -7.95 10.15
C VAL A 313 -9.33 -7.82 10.00
N ASP A 314 -8.83 -6.58 9.99
CA ASP A 314 -7.40 -6.30 9.84
C ASP A 314 -6.63 -6.72 11.09
N LEU A 315 -7.20 -6.57 12.29
CA LEU A 315 -6.62 -7.10 13.53
C LEU A 315 -6.38 -8.62 13.44
N ALA A 316 -7.39 -9.39 13.00
CA ALA A 316 -7.23 -10.82 12.77
C ALA A 316 -6.20 -11.13 11.67
N TRP A 317 -6.17 -10.31 10.61
CA TRP A 317 -5.25 -10.52 9.51
C TRP A 317 -3.79 -10.27 9.92
N HIS A 318 -3.51 -9.17 10.61
CA HIS A 318 -2.21 -8.86 11.20
C HIS A 318 -1.75 -9.97 12.14
N THR A 319 -2.65 -10.45 13.02
CA THR A 319 -2.36 -11.57 13.93
C THR A 319 -1.97 -12.84 13.17
N HIS A 320 -2.67 -13.15 12.08
CA HIS A 320 -2.33 -14.32 11.26
C HIS A 320 -0.98 -14.16 10.52
N GLN A 321 -0.67 -12.97 10.00
CA GLN A 321 0.61 -12.69 9.32
C GLN A 321 1.82 -12.86 10.23
N LEU A 322 1.66 -12.63 11.53
CA LEU A 322 2.70 -12.80 12.55
C LEU A 322 3.05 -14.28 12.81
N SER A 323 2.34 -15.21 12.17
CA SER A 323 2.72 -16.61 12.01
C SER A 323 3.04 -16.91 10.53
N PRO A 324 4.14 -16.37 9.97
CA PRO A 324 4.36 -16.27 8.54
C PRO A 324 4.42 -17.62 7.82
N SER A 325 4.95 -18.68 8.46
CA SER A 325 4.93 -20.05 7.89
C SER A 325 3.51 -20.60 7.74
N ARG A 326 2.67 -20.42 8.77
CA ARG A 326 1.25 -20.82 8.75
C ARG A 326 0.46 -19.98 7.75
N TYR A 327 0.71 -18.67 7.72
CA TYR A 327 0.09 -17.73 6.82
C TYR A 327 0.44 -18.03 5.34
N TYR A 328 1.71 -18.31 5.05
CA TYR A 328 2.16 -18.75 3.72
C TYR A 328 1.47 -20.05 3.30
N LYS A 329 1.43 -21.06 4.18
CA LYS A 329 0.73 -22.31 3.89
C LYS A 329 -0.76 -22.08 3.65
N TYR A 330 -1.43 -21.26 4.46
CA TYR A 330 -2.86 -21.00 4.33
C TYR A 330 -3.19 -20.26 3.03
N SER A 331 -2.47 -19.18 2.72
CA SER A 331 -2.64 -18.39 1.50
C SER A 331 -2.36 -19.19 0.22
N THR A 332 -1.38 -20.10 0.25
CA THR A 332 -1.01 -20.93 -0.91
C THR A 332 -1.71 -22.28 -0.98
N SER A 333 -2.52 -22.65 0.02
CA SER A 333 -3.16 -23.98 0.12
C SER A 333 -4.22 -24.24 -0.93
N LYS A 334 -4.86 -23.19 -1.45
CA LYS A 334 -5.93 -23.30 -2.45
C LYS A 334 -5.53 -22.59 -3.73
N PRO A 335 -5.86 -23.13 -4.91
CA PRO A 335 -5.78 -22.37 -6.14
C PRO A 335 -6.69 -21.14 -6.02
N THR A 336 -6.16 -19.95 -6.28
CA THR A 336 -6.87 -18.68 -6.09
C THR A 336 -7.63 -18.30 -7.36
N PHE A 337 -6.93 -18.19 -8.47
CA PHE A 337 -7.45 -17.74 -9.77
C PHE A 337 -6.65 -18.39 -10.91
N HIS A 338 -7.31 -18.79 -11.99
CA HIS A 338 -6.71 -19.56 -13.09
C HIS A 338 -5.91 -20.79 -12.62
N CYS A 339 -6.34 -21.45 -11.54
CA CYS A 339 -5.66 -22.59 -10.92
C CYS A 339 -4.23 -22.33 -10.42
N LYS A 340 -3.88 -21.08 -10.09
CA LYS A 340 -2.56 -20.71 -9.55
C LYS A 340 -2.63 -20.47 -8.05
N ARG A 341 -1.56 -20.82 -7.33
CA ARG A 341 -1.38 -20.50 -5.90
C ARG A 341 -0.88 -19.08 -5.76
N MET A 342 -1.25 -18.39 -4.68
CA MET A 342 -0.78 -17.03 -4.42
C MET A 342 -0.48 -16.81 -2.94
N PHE A 343 0.70 -16.27 -2.65
CA PHE A 343 1.00 -15.76 -1.32
C PHE A 343 0.34 -14.39 -1.17
N ILE A 344 -0.76 -14.29 -0.41
CA ILE A 344 -1.52 -13.03 -0.28
C ILE A 344 -0.68 -12.00 0.50
N ASP A 345 -0.52 -10.81 -0.09
CA ASP A 345 0.24 -9.71 0.49
C ASP A 345 -0.64 -8.75 1.28
N HIS A 346 -0.02 -7.89 2.07
CA HIS A 346 -0.66 -6.73 2.71
C HIS A 346 0.10 -5.49 2.26
N ASP A 347 -0.52 -4.74 1.34
CA ASP A 347 0.11 -3.55 0.77
C ASP A 347 0.13 -2.44 1.82
N ASP A 348 1.31 -2.07 2.30
CA ASP A 348 1.50 -1.05 3.35
C ASP A 348 1.41 0.40 2.83
N LYS A 349 1.36 0.63 1.50
CA LYS A 349 1.08 1.95 0.91
C LYS A 349 0.01 1.84 -0.18
N VAL A 350 -1.16 2.45 0.06
CA VAL A 350 -2.26 2.49 -0.91
C VAL A 350 -2.85 3.89 -1.02
N ASP A 351 -3.15 4.30 -2.25
CA ASP A 351 -3.86 5.56 -2.51
C ASP A 351 -5.23 5.59 -1.82
N GLU A 352 -5.51 6.71 -1.14
CA GLU A 352 -6.77 6.94 -0.40
C GLU A 352 -8.03 6.68 -1.25
N GLY A 353 -8.03 7.11 -2.51
CA GLY A 353 -9.17 6.92 -3.42
C GLY A 353 -9.40 5.46 -3.76
N LYS A 354 -8.31 4.72 -4.09
CA LYS A 354 -8.35 3.27 -4.31
C LYS A 354 -8.79 2.50 -3.08
N LEU A 355 -8.37 2.91 -1.87
CA LEU A 355 -8.82 2.31 -0.61
C LEU A 355 -10.34 2.44 -0.45
N SER A 356 -10.89 3.63 -0.69
CA SER A 356 -12.34 3.82 -0.60
C SER A 356 -13.11 2.99 -1.64
N ASP A 357 -12.63 2.91 -2.88
CA ASP A 357 -13.24 2.07 -3.92
C ASP A 357 -13.15 0.57 -3.56
N GLY A 358 -12.00 0.12 -3.08
CA GLY A 358 -11.78 -1.25 -2.62
C GLY A 358 -12.67 -1.62 -1.44
N PHE A 359 -12.88 -0.71 -0.50
CA PHE A 359 -13.78 -0.90 0.63
C PHE A 359 -15.24 -1.02 0.22
N ALA A 360 -15.70 -0.16 -0.71
CA ALA A 360 -17.04 -0.25 -1.28
C ALA A 360 -17.24 -1.59 -2.01
N TRP A 361 -16.25 -2.02 -2.79
CA TRP A 361 -16.28 -3.30 -3.49
C TRP A 361 -16.27 -4.50 -2.52
N THR A 362 -15.47 -4.43 -1.46
CA THR A 362 -15.37 -5.49 -0.44
C THR A 362 -16.69 -5.63 0.31
N SER A 363 -17.29 -4.52 0.74
CA SER A 363 -18.60 -4.49 1.41
C SER A 363 -19.68 -5.15 0.56
N LYS A 364 -19.71 -4.80 -0.73
CA LYS A 364 -20.63 -5.37 -1.71
C LYS A 364 -20.44 -6.87 -1.90
N THR A 365 -19.20 -7.33 -1.95
CA THR A 365 -18.83 -8.73 -2.18
C THR A 365 -19.11 -9.58 -0.95
N TYR A 366 -18.75 -9.09 0.24
CA TYR A 366 -19.08 -9.70 1.52
C TYR A 366 -20.59 -9.92 1.66
N ARG A 367 -21.41 -8.90 1.40
CA ARG A 367 -22.88 -9.03 1.43
C ARG A 367 -23.38 -10.13 0.49
N ARG A 368 -22.83 -10.23 -0.72
CA ARG A 368 -23.22 -11.29 -1.68
C ARG A 368 -22.83 -12.68 -1.16
N MET A 369 -21.64 -12.80 -0.59
CA MET A 369 -21.09 -14.06 -0.08
C MET A 369 -21.75 -14.56 1.20
N THR A 370 -22.37 -13.67 1.95
CA THR A 370 -23.05 -13.93 3.23
C THR A 370 -24.57 -13.81 3.11
N ASP A 371 -25.07 -13.67 1.88
CA ASP A 371 -26.49 -13.54 1.56
C ASP A 371 -27.24 -12.41 2.31
N GLY A 372 -26.58 -11.27 2.51
CA GLY A 372 -27.18 -10.08 3.12
C GLY A 372 -26.50 -9.61 4.39
N GLY A 373 -25.39 -10.24 4.81
CA GLY A 373 -24.58 -9.75 5.92
C GLY A 373 -23.99 -8.36 5.66
N ILE A 374 -23.89 -7.57 6.72
CA ILE A 374 -23.32 -6.22 6.69
C ILE A 374 -21.83 -6.31 6.98
N TYR A 375 -21.02 -5.74 6.10
CA TYR A 375 -19.57 -5.76 6.28
C TYR A 375 -19.09 -4.76 7.33
N SER A 376 -19.54 -3.51 7.28
CA SER A 376 -19.27 -2.51 8.30
C SER A 376 -20.57 -2.13 9.00
N GLU A 377 -20.64 -2.33 10.32
CA GLU A 377 -21.79 -1.94 11.15
C GLU A 377 -21.71 -0.46 11.60
N CYS A 378 -20.55 0.19 11.48
CA CYS A 378 -20.35 1.60 11.86
C CYS A 378 -21.30 2.55 11.14
N THR A 379 -21.97 3.45 11.86
CA THR A 379 -22.94 4.42 11.31
C THR A 379 -22.35 5.82 11.09
N CYS A 380 -21.02 5.93 10.93
CA CYS A 380 -20.39 7.20 10.57
C CYS A 380 -20.79 7.65 9.16
N TRP A 381 -20.69 8.95 8.88
CA TRP A 381 -21.15 9.54 7.61
C TRP A 381 -20.57 8.84 6.37
N TYR A 382 -19.30 8.42 6.42
CA TYR A 382 -18.62 7.72 5.34
C TYR A 382 -19.20 6.32 5.13
N CYS A 383 -19.31 5.50 6.18
CA CYS A 383 -19.85 4.16 6.08
C CYS A 383 -21.32 4.16 5.65
N GLU A 384 -22.10 5.15 6.09
CA GLU A 384 -23.47 5.37 5.61
C GLU A 384 -23.52 5.69 4.12
N ALA A 385 -22.65 6.58 3.64
CA ALA A 385 -22.55 6.90 2.21
C ALA A 385 -22.19 5.67 1.37
N THR A 386 -21.17 4.92 1.79
CA THR A 386 -20.72 3.70 1.11
C THR A 386 -21.81 2.64 1.08
N ARG A 387 -22.47 2.36 2.22
CA ARG A 387 -23.61 1.42 2.27
C ARG A 387 -24.76 1.91 1.39
N THR A 388 -25.04 3.21 1.39
CA THR A 388 -26.13 3.79 0.60
C THR A 388 -25.96 3.51 -0.88
N SER A 389 -24.77 3.75 -1.41
CA SER A 389 -24.43 3.50 -2.81
C SER A 389 -24.67 2.03 -3.20
N ASP A 390 -24.26 1.10 -2.33
CA ASP A 390 -24.35 -0.32 -2.60
C ASP A 390 -25.77 -0.89 -2.41
N LEU A 391 -26.52 -0.41 -1.42
CA LEU A 391 -27.83 -0.92 -1.06
C LEU A 391 -28.96 -0.27 -1.86
N TYR A 392 -28.91 1.02 -2.14
CA TYR A 392 -30.05 1.77 -2.69
C TYR A 392 -29.79 2.40 -4.07
N GLY A 393 -28.61 2.20 -4.66
CA GLY A 393 -28.25 2.74 -5.97
C GLY A 393 -28.77 1.96 -7.18
N ARG A 394 -29.72 1.03 -7.03
CA ARG A 394 -30.15 0.09 -8.10
C ARG A 394 -31.64 0.13 -8.37
N LEU A 395 -32.00 0.01 -9.66
CA LEU A 395 -33.38 -0.18 -10.13
C LEU A 395 -33.95 -1.55 -9.71
N PHE A 396 -33.13 -2.61 -9.74
CA PHE A 396 -33.50 -3.96 -9.26
C PHE A 396 -32.69 -4.32 -8.01
N THR A 397 -33.38 -4.78 -6.97
CA THR A 397 -32.78 -5.11 -5.67
C THR A 397 -32.66 -6.64 -5.52
N PRO A 398 -31.44 -7.22 -5.56
CA PRO A 398 -31.26 -8.64 -5.25
C PRO A 398 -31.71 -8.97 -3.82
N GLY A 399 -32.11 -10.22 -3.55
CA GLY A 399 -32.57 -10.66 -2.22
C GLY A 399 -31.57 -10.36 -1.09
N SER A 400 -30.27 -10.58 -1.34
CA SER A 400 -29.20 -10.23 -0.39
C SER A 400 -29.11 -8.72 -0.11
N ALA A 401 -29.38 -7.87 -1.11
CA ALA A 401 -29.41 -6.43 -0.91
C ALA A 401 -30.65 -6.00 -0.09
N TYR A 402 -31.80 -6.66 -0.29
CA TYR A 402 -32.98 -6.41 0.52
C TYR A 402 -32.75 -6.80 1.99
N ARG A 403 -32.24 -8.01 2.26
CA ARG A 403 -31.89 -8.44 3.63
C ARG A 403 -30.91 -7.48 4.31
N ALA A 404 -29.88 -7.07 3.59
CA ALA A 404 -28.90 -6.11 4.10
C ALA A 404 -29.51 -4.72 4.37
N ARG A 405 -30.51 -4.27 3.60
CA ARG A 405 -31.25 -3.03 3.90
C ARG A 405 -31.99 -3.14 5.22
N VAL A 406 -32.72 -4.23 5.45
CA VAL A 406 -33.44 -4.46 6.70
C VAL A 406 -32.47 -4.46 7.88
N ALA A 407 -31.35 -5.18 7.77
CA ALA A 407 -30.33 -5.19 8.81
C ALA A 407 -29.68 -3.82 9.02
N ALA A 408 -29.45 -3.04 7.95
CA ALA A 408 -28.82 -1.71 8.04
C ALA A 408 -29.73 -0.72 8.75
N ASP A 409 -31.04 -0.84 8.53
CA ASP A 409 -32.04 0.02 9.14
C ASP A 409 -32.06 -0.13 10.67
N LEU A 410 -31.79 -1.34 11.18
CA LEU A 410 -31.72 -1.67 12.61
C LEU A 410 -30.41 -1.20 13.29
N LEU A 411 -29.39 -0.78 12.54
CA LEU A 411 -28.12 -0.34 13.14
C LEU A 411 -28.29 0.93 13.96
N HIS A 412 -29.22 1.81 13.57
CA HIS A 412 -29.48 3.06 14.29
C HIS A 412 -30.28 2.87 15.59
N ASP A 413 -30.91 1.71 15.76
CA ASP A 413 -31.66 1.36 16.97
C ASP A 413 -30.76 0.69 18.03
N ARG A 414 -29.52 0.36 17.66
CA ARG A 414 -28.54 -0.30 18.52
C ARG A 414 -27.70 0.71 19.29
N THR A 415 -27.73 0.61 20.62
CA THR A 415 -26.97 1.49 21.53
C THR A 415 -25.47 1.24 21.53
N ASP A 416 -25.03 0.07 21.10
CA ASP A 416 -23.63 -0.30 21.01
C ASP A 416 -22.97 0.13 19.69
N ILE A 417 -23.72 0.79 18.80
CA ILE A 417 -23.22 1.33 17.54
C ILE A 417 -23.24 2.86 17.59
N SER A 418 -22.10 3.48 17.27
CA SER A 418 -21.96 4.94 17.25
C SER A 418 -21.77 5.51 15.83
N SER A 419 -22.24 6.75 15.64
CA SER A 419 -21.91 7.59 14.49
C SER A 419 -20.46 8.11 14.53
N ASP A 420 -19.81 8.04 15.70
CA ASP A 420 -18.41 8.40 15.87
C ASP A 420 -17.51 7.35 15.20
N PRO A 421 -16.72 7.75 14.18
CA PRO A 421 -15.80 6.84 13.51
C PRO A 421 -14.73 6.26 14.43
N ASN A 422 -14.39 6.89 15.56
CA ASN A 422 -13.37 6.38 16.48
C ASN A 422 -13.91 5.34 17.49
N LYS A 423 -15.23 5.12 17.52
CA LYS A 423 -15.88 4.23 18.50
C LYS A 423 -16.39 2.91 17.92
N ASN A 424 -16.19 2.67 16.62
CA ASN A 424 -16.65 1.45 15.96
C ASN A 424 -15.66 0.98 14.90
N PRO A 425 -15.58 -0.33 14.63
CA PRO A 425 -14.88 -0.83 13.45
C PRO A 425 -15.51 -0.31 12.18
N HIS A 426 -14.71 0.42 11.43
CA HIS A 426 -14.99 0.81 10.06
C HIS A 426 -13.82 0.39 9.16
N ILE A 427 -13.68 1.01 7.99
CA ILE A 427 -12.54 0.81 7.09
C ILE A 427 -11.20 0.90 7.83
N SER A 428 -10.32 -0.10 7.66
CA SER A 428 -8.93 0.04 8.05
C SER A 428 -8.16 0.75 6.94
N SER A 429 -7.60 1.91 7.26
CA SER A 429 -6.98 2.84 6.33
C SER A 429 -5.59 3.30 6.77
N HIS A 430 -4.97 2.55 7.68
CA HIS A 430 -3.65 2.89 8.21
C HIS A 430 -2.56 2.88 7.14
N ASN A 431 -2.75 2.10 6.07
CA ASN A 431 -1.91 2.06 4.87
C ASN A 431 -2.22 3.18 3.85
N ALA A 432 -3.14 4.10 4.16
CA ALA A 432 -3.55 5.17 3.26
C ALA A 432 -2.45 6.23 3.09
N VAL A 433 -2.16 6.58 1.84
CA VAL A 433 -1.19 7.61 1.49
C VAL A 433 -1.71 8.51 0.37
N ARG A 434 -1.21 9.74 0.32
CA ARG A 434 -1.55 10.73 -0.71
C ARG A 434 -0.62 10.66 -1.92
N PRO A 435 -1.15 10.73 -3.15
CA PRO A 435 -0.36 11.02 -4.33
C PRO A 435 0.35 12.38 -4.21
N THR A 436 1.68 12.44 -4.26
CA THR A 436 2.41 13.72 -4.04
C THR A 436 2.57 14.63 -5.25
N ASN A 437 2.10 14.26 -6.45
CA ASN A 437 2.18 15.11 -7.65
C ASN A 437 1.19 14.62 -8.71
N THR A 438 -0.05 15.05 -8.54
CA THR A 438 -1.16 14.64 -9.37
C THR A 438 -1.10 15.31 -10.72
N HIS A 439 -1.21 14.51 -11.80
CA HIS A 439 -1.91 15.00 -12.98
C HIS A 439 -3.32 15.43 -12.51
N HIS A 440 -3.86 16.52 -13.06
CA HIS A 440 -5.24 17.01 -12.81
C HIS A 440 -6.29 15.88 -12.66
N GLN A 441 -6.10 14.76 -13.34
CA GLN A 441 -7.00 13.61 -13.33
C GLN A 441 -7.19 12.90 -11.98
N ALA A 442 -6.16 12.72 -11.12
CA ALA A 442 -6.34 12.00 -9.85
C ALA A 442 -6.92 12.90 -8.74
N GLU A 443 -6.54 14.19 -8.72
CA GLU A 443 -7.21 15.21 -7.90
C GLU A 443 -8.67 15.37 -8.27
N TRP A 444 -8.96 15.41 -9.57
CA TRP A 444 -10.33 15.42 -10.10
C TRP A 444 -11.11 14.18 -9.67
N ARG A 445 -10.53 12.98 -9.77
CA ARG A 445 -11.16 11.73 -9.31
C ARG A 445 -11.48 11.76 -7.82
N ASN A 446 -10.55 12.18 -6.97
CA ASN A 446 -10.76 12.28 -5.53
C ASN A 446 -11.83 13.31 -5.19
N SER A 447 -11.87 14.44 -5.92
CA SER A 447 -12.92 15.45 -5.81
C SER A 447 -14.30 14.91 -6.20
N LEU A 448 -14.39 14.18 -7.32
CA LEU A 448 -15.63 13.51 -7.73
C LEU A 448 -16.09 12.45 -6.73
N LEU A 449 -15.15 11.68 -6.16
CA LEU A 449 -15.45 10.69 -5.13
C LEU A 449 -16.03 11.37 -3.89
N ARG A 450 -15.43 12.47 -3.42
CA ARG A 450 -15.95 13.29 -2.31
C ARG A 450 -17.38 13.75 -2.58
N VAL A 451 -17.64 14.35 -3.74
CA VAL A 451 -18.98 14.83 -4.11
C VAL A 451 -20.00 13.69 -4.15
N ARG A 452 -19.61 12.54 -4.69
CA ARG A 452 -20.47 11.33 -4.72
C ARG A 452 -20.81 10.86 -3.31
N LEU A 453 -19.82 10.74 -2.43
CA LEU A 453 -20.02 10.31 -1.04
C LEU A 453 -20.92 11.29 -0.28
N GLN A 454 -20.72 12.60 -0.44
CA GLN A 454 -21.61 13.61 0.15
C GLN A 454 -23.04 13.48 -0.35
N SER A 455 -23.23 13.30 -1.67
CA SER A 455 -24.57 13.09 -2.26
C SER A 455 -25.24 11.84 -1.70
N ASP A 456 -24.50 10.73 -1.58
CA ASP A 456 -25.04 9.48 -1.04
C ASP A 456 -25.34 9.58 0.46
N HIS A 457 -24.52 10.30 1.24
CA HIS A 457 -24.82 10.60 2.64
C HIS A 457 -26.10 11.44 2.79
N GLN A 458 -26.27 12.50 1.98
CA GLN A 458 -27.51 13.29 1.98
C GLN A 458 -28.74 12.47 1.61
N LYS A 459 -28.60 11.46 0.74
CA LYS A 459 -29.70 10.52 0.45
C LYS A 459 -30.00 9.64 1.66
N ALA A 460 -28.99 9.18 2.40
CA ALA A 460 -29.14 8.41 3.62
C ALA A 460 -29.93 9.22 4.68
N MET A 461 -29.52 10.47 4.92
CA MET A 461 -30.18 11.39 5.84
C MET A 461 -31.66 11.59 5.51
N ARG A 462 -31.98 11.88 4.25
CA ARG A 462 -33.37 12.02 3.78
C ARG A 462 -34.21 10.76 3.98
N ARG A 463 -33.61 9.57 3.91
CA ARG A 463 -34.32 8.31 4.19
C ARG A 463 -34.55 8.11 5.68
N ALA A 464 -33.55 8.39 6.51
CA ALA A 464 -33.68 8.33 7.96
C ALA A 464 -34.78 9.28 8.46
N GLU A 465 -34.81 10.51 7.94
CA GLU A 465 -35.85 11.50 8.26
C GLU A 465 -37.26 11.01 7.90
N LYS A 466 -37.45 10.49 6.67
CA LYS A 466 -38.73 9.91 6.24
C LYS A 466 -39.18 8.74 7.12
N ARG A 467 -38.26 7.94 7.65
CA ARG A 467 -38.59 6.86 8.59
C ARG A 467 -39.02 7.40 9.94
N ARG A 468 -38.31 8.40 10.48
CA ARG A 468 -38.68 9.07 11.74
C ARG A 468 -40.07 9.70 11.66
N GLN A 469 -40.38 10.36 10.54
CA GLN A 469 -41.71 10.94 10.30
C GLN A 469 -42.81 9.86 10.29
N ARG A 470 -42.54 8.68 9.72
CA ARG A 470 -43.50 7.56 9.68
C ARG A 470 -43.67 6.86 11.03
N SER A 471 -42.64 6.78 11.85
CA SER A 471 -42.69 6.10 13.15
C SER A 471 -43.25 6.98 14.27
N GLY A 472 -43.59 8.25 14.01
CA GLY A 472 -44.11 9.17 15.02
C GLY A 472 -43.11 9.51 16.13
N SER A 473 -41.84 9.13 15.98
CA SER A 473 -40.80 9.32 16.99
C SER A 473 -40.36 10.79 17.02
N LYS A 474 -40.67 11.47 18.12
CA LYS A 474 -40.17 12.83 18.45
C LYS A 474 -38.77 12.81 19.09
N SER A 475 -37.93 11.81 18.78
CA SER A 475 -36.55 11.80 19.30
C SER A 475 -35.71 12.87 18.60
N SER A 476 -35.48 13.96 19.31
CA SER A 476 -34.59 15.05 18.95
C SER A 476 -33.13 14.69 19.24
N ASN A 477 -32.60 13.62 18.64
CA ASN A 477 -31.15 13.54 18.50
C ASN A 477 -30.73 14.38 17.30
N ASN A 478 -30.66 15.68 17.56
CA ASN A 478 -29.89 16.69 16.84
C ASN A 478 -28.38 16.38 16.96
N GLN A 479 -27.94 15.16 16.63
CA GLN A 479 -26.61 15.02 16.06
C GLN A 479 -26.72 15.43 14.59
N GLY A 480 -26.98 16.72 14.42
CA GLY A 480 -27.03 17.38 13.14
C GLY A 480 -25.65 17.30 12.51
N ASP A 481 -25.67 17.11 11.21
CA ASP A 481 -24.79 17.84 10.31
C ASP A 481 -23.26 17.74 10.56
N VAL A 482 -22.75 16.60 11.00
CA VAL A 482 -21.30 16.29 10.90
C VAL A 482 -20.90 15.96 9.44
N SER A 483 -21.75 16.29 8.47
CA SER A 483 -21.41 16.31 7.05
C SER A 483 -20.57 17.55 6.68
N GLY A 484 -20.54 18.58 7.54
CA GLY A 484 -19.87 19.86 7.29
C GLY A 484 -19.07 20.43 8.47
N ALA A 485 -19.10 19.82 9.65
CA ALA A 485 -18.28 20.25 10.77
C ALA A 485 -16.81 19.89 10.52
N TYR A 486 -15.95 20.90 10.54
CA TYR A 486 -14.50 20.75 10.43
C TYR A 486 -13.99 19.62 11.31
N TYR A 487 -13.21 18.70 10.74
CA TYR A 487 -12.45 17.76 11.55
C TYR A 487 -11.26 18.52 12.14
N MET A 488 -11.16 18.55 13.46
CA MET A 488 -10.14 19.30 14.19
C MET A 488 -9.22 18.38 15.00
N PRO A 489 -8.32 17.61 14.34
CA PRO A 489 -7.30 16.86 15.04
C PRO A 489 -6.28 17.82 15.65
N TYR A 490 -5.67 17.40 16.75
CA TYR A 490 -4.50 18.08 17.29
C TYR A 490 -3.24 17.45 16.71
N ALA A 491 -2.38 18.26 16.10
CA ALA A 491 -1.05 17.85 15.69
C ALA A 491 -0.04 18.75 16.41
N TYR A 492 0.94 18.13 17.08
CA TYR A 492 1.98 18.85 17.82
C TYR A 492 1.43 19.81 18.89
N GLY A 493 0.28 19.48 19.48
CA GLY A 493 -0.40 20.33 20.46
C GLY A 493 -1.25 21.46 19.87
N TYR A 494 -1.31 21.59 18.54
CA TYR A 494 -2.11 22.62 17.85
C TYR A 494 -3.31 22.01 17.12
N PRO A 495 -4.50 22.61 17.21
CA PRO A 495 -5.64 22.16 16.41
C PRO A 495 -5.44 22.50 14.93
N ILE A 496 -5.55 21.49 14.06
CA ILE A 496 -5.57 21.65 12.60
C ILE A 496 -7.01 21.64 12.13
N ILE A 497 -7.44 22.65 11.36
CA ILE A 497 -8.80 22.67 10.79
C ILE A 497 -8.79 21.98 9.42
N ILE A 498 -9.50 20.86 9.29
CA ILE A 498 -9.63 20.15 8.03
C ILE A 498 -11.06 20.32 7.48
N PRO A 499 -11.24 20.96 6.31
CA PRO A 499 -12.56 21.23 5.73
C PRO A 499 -13.38 19.97 5.41
N TYR A 500 -12.72 18.82 5.27
CA TYR A 500 -13.36 17.52 5.06
C TYR A 500 -12.37 16.43 5.41
N TYR A 501 -12.79 15.53 6.30
CA TYR A 501 -12.03 14.35 6.66
C TYR A 501 -12.92 13.11 6.62
N ALA A 502 -12.43 12.08 5.96
CA ALA A 502 -13.06 10.78 5.92
C ALA A 502 -12.16 9.74 6.58
N PRO A 503 -12.71 8.71 7.24
CA PRO A 503 -11.92 7.66 7.86
C PRO A 503 -10.92 6.95 6.93
N TYR A 504 -11.13 6.99 5.61
CA TYR A 504 -10.21 6.38 4.62
C TYR A 504 -8.99 7.25 4.31
N MET A 505 -8.98 8.51 4.75
CA MET A 505 -7.89 9.44 4.49
C MET A 505 -6.71 9.16 5.41
N MET A 506 -5.52 9.50 4.92
CA MET A 506 -4.28 9.52 5.69
C MET A 506 -4.44 10.39 6.93
N ASP A 507 -3.85 9.95 8.03
CA ASP A 507 -3.82 10.70 9.28
C ASP A 507 -3.13 12.07 9.06
N PRO A 508 -3.84 13.18 9.25
CA PRO A 508 -3.31 14.52 9.00
C PRO A 508 -2.23 14.94 10.00
N SER A 509 -2.04 14.20 11.09
CA SER A 509 -1.01 14.43 12.10
C SER A 509 0.37 13.94 11.64
N ILE A 510 0.43 13.14 10.56
CA ILE A 510 1.68 12.70 9.96
C ILE A 510 2.25 13.83 9.10
N ASN A 511 3.23 14.58 9.63
CA ASN A 511 3.96 15.59 8.86
C ASN A 511 5.03 14.93 7.97
N CYS A 512 5.05 15.32 6.70
CA CYS A 512 5.98 14.79 5.72
C CYS A 512 7.42 15.28 5.88
N ASP A 513 7.63 16.44 6.47
CA ASP A 513 8.91 17.12 6.56
C ASP A 513 9.80 16.54 7.68
N SER A 514 9.19 15.83 8.64
CA SER A 514 9.85 15.19 9.78
C SER A 514 10.61 13.91 9.45
N TYR A 515 10.58 13.46 8.19
CA TYR A 515 11.09 12.15 7.81
C TYR A 515 11.89 12.20 6.51
N ALA A 516 13.00 11.46 6.49
CA ALA A 516 13.87 11.24 5.34
C ALA A 516 13.12 10.75 4.10
N ASN A 517 12.03 10.01 4.31
CA ASN A 517 11.06 9.65 3.28
C ASN A 517 9.68 9.96 3.81
N ASN A 518 8.85 10.64 3.02
CA ASN A 518 7.50 11.01 3.43
C ASN A 518 6.62 9.74 3.61
N PRO A 519 6.26 9.38 4.86
CA PRO A 519 5.50 8.16 5.16
C PRO A 519 4.02 8.28 4.77
N ALA A 520 3.57 9.51 4.53
CA ALA A 520 2.22 9.93 4.25
C ALA A 520 1.93 10.01 2.74
N CYS A 521 2.94 9.79 1.88
CA CYS A 521 2.77 9.91 0.45
C CYS A 521 3.31 8.74 -0.36
N MET A 522 2.90 8.75 -1.62
CA MET A 522 3.53 7.99 -2.68
C MET A 522 3.52 8.79 -3.98
N ASN A 523 4.63 8.77 -4.71
CA ASN A 523 4.77 9.59 -5.92
C ASN A 523 4.36 8.79 -7.19
N TYR A 524 3.36 9.33 -7.92
CA TYR A 524 2.76 8.72 -9.11
C TYR A 524 3.21 9.33 -10.45
N THR A 525 4.01 10.39 -10.46
CA THR A 525 4.35 11.12 -11.69
C THR A 525 5.21 10.27 -12.62
N GLN A 526 4.90 10.25 -13.93
CA GLN A 526 5.74 9.57 -14.92
C GLN A 526 7.17 10.14 -14.87
N GLY A 527 8.16 9.27 -14.64
CA GLY A 527 9.55 9.68 -14.50
C GLY A 527 10.00 10.14 -13.10
N ALA A 528 9.10 10.29 -12.13
CA ALA A 528 9.51 10.63 -10.76
C ALA A 528 10.20 9.47 -10.04
N ALA A 529 10.94 9.82 -8.98
CA ALA A 529 11.64 8.91 -8.08
C ALA A 529 10.75 7.79 -7.53
N GLY A 530 9.42 7.99 -7.46
CA GLY A 530 8.39 7.07 -6.95
C GLY A 530 7.76 6.11 -7.98
N ASN A 531 8.00 6.32 -9.27
CA ASN A 531 7.25 5.63 -10.33
C ASN A 531 8.09 4.59 -11.08
N CYS A 532 7.43 3.68 -11.78
CA CYS A 532 7.99 2.65 -12.65
C CYS A 532 9.02 3.21 -13.66
N CYS A 533 10.01 2.39 -14.03
CA CYS A 533 10.90 2.67 -15.16
C CYS A 533 10.10 2.70 -16.48
N ALA A 534 10.34 3.68 -17.36
CA ALA A 534 9.76 3.73 -18.69
C ALA A 534 9.92 2.40 -19.44
N GLY A 535 8.84 1.92 -20.07
CA GLY A 535 8.78 0.59 -20.70
C GLY A 535 8.34 -0.54 -19.75
N THR A 536 8.39 -0.33 -18.43
CA THR A 536 7.86 -1.25 -17.41
C THR A 536 6.45 -0.89 -16.90
N CYS A 537 5.95 0.29 -17.28
CA CYS A 537 4.62 0.76 -16.90
C CYS A 537 3.50 -0.01 -17.63
N GLY A 538 2.46 -0.39 -16.90
CA GLY A 538 1.12 -0.69 -17.40
C GLY A 538 0.12 0.05 -16.52
N GLY A 539 -0.99 0.55 -17.10
CA GLY A 539 -1.94 1.42 -16.40
C GLY A 539 -2.31 0.89 -15.01
N SER A 540 -2.26 1.78 -14.02
CA SER A 540 -2.77 1.64 -12.64
C SER A 540 -1.97 0.90 -11.55
N VAL A 541 -0.76 0.38 -11.79
CA VAL A 541 0.04 -0.24 -10.70
C VAL A 541 0.95 0.81 -10.03
N ALA A 542 0.68 1.11 -8.76
CA ALA A 542 1.41 2.06 -7.93
C ALA A 542 2.70 1.45 -7.36
N ALA A 543 3.56 2.27 -6.75
CA ALA A 543 4.73 1.79 -6.00
C ALA A 543 4.33 0.69 -4.99
N GLY A 544 4.87 -0.52 -5.15
CA GLY A 544 4.67 -1.63 -4.21
C GLY A 544 3.47 -2.55 -4.47
N GLY A 545 2.34 -2.03 -4.96
CA GLY A 545 1.12 -2.83 -5.13
C GLY A 545 1.28 -3.95 -6.17
N CYS A 546 1.48 -5.19 -5.74
CA CYS A 546 1.70 -6.32 -6.63
C CYS A 546 0.52 -7.28 -6.61
N ALA A 547 -0.64 -6.81 -7.08
CA ALA A 547 -1.69 -7.72 -7.55
C ALA A 547 -1.24 -8.26 -8.92
N ALA A 548 -1.05 -9.57 -8.99
CA ALA A 548 -0.41 -10.28 -10.12
C ALA A 548 -1.13 -10.13 -11.47
N GLU A 549 -2.26 -9.42 -11.55
CA GLU A 549 -3.07 -9.28 -12.77
C GLU A 549 -4.06 -8.09 -12.71
N SER A 550 -3.73 -6.95 -12.06
CA SER A 550 -4.64 -5.77 -12.01
C SER A 550 -4.78 -5.02 -13.34
N GLY A 551 -4.51 -5.67 -14.48
CA GLY A 551 -4.70 -5.15 -15.82
C GLY A 551 -6.01 -5.66 -16.43
N SER A 552 -7.13 -5.02 -16.09
CA SER A 552 -8.35 -5.13 -16.88
C SER A 552 -8.82 -3.72 -17.25
N GLY A 553 -8.79 -3.40 -18.54
CA GLY A 553 -9.17 -2.12 -19.11
C GLY A 553 -10.59 -1.70 -18.71
N GLY A 554 -10.71 -0.47 -18.24
CA GLY A 554 -11.96 0.26 -18.26
C GLY A 554 -11.98 1.10 -19.52
N CYS A 555 -12.70 0.62 -20.54
CA CYS A 555 -13.05 1.40 -21.72
C CYS A 555 -13.92 2.58 -21.25
N GLY A 556 -13.37 3.79 -21.28
CA GLY A 556 -14.12 5.04 -21.17
C GLY A 556 -13.84 5.83 -22.44
N GLY A 557 -14.79 5.83 -23.37
CA GLY A 557 -14.66 6.47 -24.66
C GLY A 557 -14.38 7.97 -24.52
N SER A 558 -13.43 8.45 -25.31
CA SER A 558 -13.32 9.84 -25.73
C SER A 558 -12.55 9.81 -27.04
N GLY A 559 -13.27 9.98 -28.15
CA GLY A 559 -12.67 10.23 -29.45
C GLY A 559 -11.84 11.52 -29.39
N GLY A 560 -10.66 11.46 -29.98
CA GLY A 560 -9.77 12.60 -30.12
C GLY A 560 -8.80 12.24 -31.24
N GLY A 561 -9.14 12.66 -32.46
CA GLY A 561 -8.30 12.47 -33.62
C GLY A 561 -6.99 13.21 -33.48
N CYS A 562 -5.91 12.56 -33.89
CA CYS A 562 -4.64 13.22 -34.18
C CYS A 562 -4.30 12.85 -35.62
N GLY A 563 -4.53 13.79 -36.54
CA GLY A 563 -4.21 13.66 -37.95
C GLY A 563 -2.74 14.02 -38.24
N GLY A 564 -2.29 13.51 -39.40
CA GLY A 564 -1.16 13.97 -40.20
C GLY A 564 0.22 13.60 -39.66
N SER A 565 1.20 13.12 -40.41
CA SER A 565 1.48 12.98 -41.85
C SER A 565 2.79 12.18 -41.90
N ALA A 566 3.30 11.51 -42.92
CA ALA A 566 2.96 11.19 -44.30
C ALA A 566 3.95 10.08 -44.72
N GLY A 567 3.68 9.36 -45.80
CA GLY A 567 4.75 8.78 -46.63
C GLY A 567 4.58 7.33 -47.09
N GLY A 568 3.83 7.14 -48.18
CA GLY A 568 4.27 6.31 -49.31
C GLY A 568 3.90 4.83 -49.32
N GLY A 569 3.25 4.38 -50.40
CA GLY A 569 3.26 2.98 -50.80
C GLY A 569 1.95 2.47 -51.39
N CYS A 570 1.78 2.66 -52.69
CA CYS A 570 0.66 2.26 -53.52
C CYS A 570 0.58 0.73 -53.71
N GLY A 571 -0.63 0.19 -53.89
CA GLY A 571 -0.82 -1.03 -54.69
C GLY A 571 -1.86 -2.04 -54.20
N GLY A 572 -3.00 -2.10 -54.89
CA GLY A 572 -3.57 -3.38 -55.36
C GLY A 572 -4.83 -3.93 -54.67
N SER A 573 -5.94 -3.90 -55.43
CA SER A 573 -7.03 -4.93 -55.55
C SER A 573 -7.78 -5.36 -54.27
N GLY A 574 -9.11 -5.48 -54.22
CA GLY A 574 -10.15 -5.65 -55.25
C GLY A 574 -11.17 -6.68 -54.74
N GLY A 575 -12.48 -6.38 -54.88
CA GLY A 575 -13.61 -7.30 -54.65
C GLY A 575 -14.11 -7.35 -53.19
N GLY A 576 -15.41 -7.36 -52.87
CA GLY A 576 -16.62 -7.52 -53.67
C GLY A 576 -17.70 -8.18 -52.79
N GLY A 577 -18.96 -7.77 -52.95
CA GLY A 577 -20.15 -8.43 -52.38
C GLY A 577 -20.62 -7.82 -51.05
N GLY A 578 -21.89 -7.50 -50.83
CA GLY A 578 -23.11 -7.64 -51.62
C GLY A 578 -24.25 -7.25 -50.68
N GLY A 579 -25.08 -6.29 -51.10
CA GLY A 579 -26.30 -5.93 -50.38
C GLY A 579 -27.47 -6.83 -50.76
N CYS A 580 -28.53 -6.79 -49.95
CA CYS A 580 -29.94 -6.60 -50.32
C CYS A 580 -30.89 -7.41 -49.42
N GLY A 581 -32.00 -6.77 -49.02
CA GLY A 581 -33.22 -7.40 -48.51
C GLY A 581 -33.51 -6.99 -47.07
N GLY A 582 -34.56 -6.26 -46.72
CA GLY A 582 -35.83 -6.00 -47.41
C GLY A 582 -36.96 -6.31 -46.42
N GLY A 583 -37.97 -5.46 -46.33
CA GLY A 583 -39.21 -5.77 -45.62
C GLY A 583 -39.76 -4.62 -44.78
N GLY A 584 -40.55 -3.76 -45.42
CA GLY A 584 -41.41 -2.80 -44.74
C GLY A 584 -42.77 -3.38 -44.33
N GLY A 585 -43.50 -2.57 -43.58
CA GLY A 585 -44.88 -2.76 -43.13
C GLY A 585 -45.03 -2.05 -41.78
N GLY A 586 -45.83 -1.02 -41.57
CA GLY A 586 -47.04 -0.59 -42.26
C GLY A 586 -48.14 -0.43 -41.18
N CYS A 587 -48.42 0.83 -40.84
CA CYS A 587 -49.67 1.41 -40.36
C CYS A 587 -50.42 0.81 -39.14
N GLY A 588 -50.84 1.68 -38.22
CA GLY A 588 -51.90 1.40 -37.26
C GLY A 588 -51.99 2.39 -36.10
N GLY A 589 -52.52 3.58 -36.37
CA GLY A 589 -52.96 4.53 -35.33
C GLY A 589 -54.44 4.37 -35.01
N GLY A 590 -54.81 4.78 -33.79
CA GLY A 590 -56.17 4.80 -33.23
C GLY A 590 -56.07 4.31 -31.77
N GLY A 591 -56.36 5.07 -30.72
CA GLY A 591 -57.27 6.19 -30.58
C GLY A 591 -58.24 5.82 -29.46
N SER A 592 -57.99 6.34 -28.25
CA SER A 592 -58.85 6.53 -27.05
C SER A 592 -57.97 6.50 -25.81
#